data_AF-A0A832ACD2-F1
#
_entry.id   AF-A0A832ACD2-F1
#
_cell.length_a   1.000
_cell.length_b   1.000
_cell.length_c   1.000
_cell.angle_alpha   90.00
_cell.angle_beta   90.00
_cell.angle_gamma   90.00
#
_symmetry.space_group_name_H-M   'P 1'
#
loop_
_entity.id
_entity.type
_entity.pdbx_description
1 polymer ?
#
loop_
_entity_poly.entity_id
_entity_poly.type
_entity_poly.pdbx_seq_one_letter_code
_entity_poly.pdbx_strand_id
1 'polypeptide(L)'
;MFIFKMMIAAIIVIGLAELAERSSTRMAGILAGLPVGSALVLFFYGLEYGTDFVATVTPYNLLGLSASLAFVSFYYLGSKLSVRYSILTASGLGLGAYFMSA
;
A
#
# COMPACT_ATOMS: atom_id res chain seq x y z
N MET A 1 -3.40 14.05 -21.15
CA MET A 1 -3.91 12.85 -20.44
C MET A 1 -3.26 12.64 -19.07
N PHE A 2 -1.92 12.67 -18.97
CA PHE A 2 -1.21 12.44 -17.70
C PHE A 2 -1.57 13.43 -16.57
N ILE A 3 -1.58 14.74 -16.85
CA ILE A 3 -1.93 15.78 -15.85
C ILE A 3 -3.34 15.55 -15.27
N PHE A 4 -4.30 15.16 -16.10
CA PHE A 4 -5.66 14.88 -15.67
C PHE A 4 -5.72 13.68 -14.71
N LYS A 5 -4.97 12.60 -14.99
CA LYS A 5 -4.83 11.47 -14.07
C LYS A 5 -4.20 11.88 -12.73
N MET A 6 -3.18 12.74 -12.77
CA MET A 6 -2.56 13.28 -11.55
C MET A 6 -3.54 14.11 -10.72
N MET A 7 -4.36 14.95 -11.36
CA MET A 7 -5.39 15.73 -10.66
C MET A 7 -6.44 14.82 -10.02
N ILE A 8 -6.95 13.81 -10.75
CA ILE A 8 -7.88 12.82 -10.20
C ILE A 8 -7.26 12.07 -9.03
N ALA A 9 -6.02 11.59 -9.20
CA ALA A 9 -5.29 10.91 -8.15
C ALA A 9 -5.16 11.78 -6.90
N ALA A 10 -4.77 13.04 -7.05
CA ALA A 10 -4.65 13.99 -5.94
C ALA A 10 -6.00 14.21 -5.24
N ILE A 11 -7.08 14.41 -5.99
CA ILE A 11 -8.43 14.59 -5.44
C ILE A 11 -8.86 13.34 -4.63
N ILE A 12 -8.64 12.14 -5.18
CA ILE A 12 -8.96 10.88 -4.50
C ILE A 12 -8.13 10.73 -3.22
N VAL A 13 -6.82 10.95 -3.28
CA VAL A 13 -5.92 10.82 -2.11
C VAL A 13 -6.30 11.81 -1.02
N ILE A 14 -6.53 13.08 -1.37
CA ILE A 14 -6.93 14.12 -0.41
C ILE A 14 -8.30 13.79 0.19
N GLY A 15 -9.27 13.37 -0.63
CA GLY A 15 -10.61 13.00 -0.15
C GLY A 15 -10.58 11.80 0.81
N LEU A 16 -9.74 10.80 0.53
CA LEU A 16 -9.56 9.66 1.42
C LEU A 16 -8.82 10.03 2.70
N ALA A 17 -7.84 10.95 2.64
CA ALA A 17 -7.15 11.47 3.82
C ALA A 17 -8.12 12.22 4.75
N GLU A 18 -8.93 13.14 4.22
CA GLU A 18 -9.97 13.85 4.97
C GLU A 18 -10.98 12.89 5.62
N LEU A 19 -11.40 11.85 4.89
CA LEU A 19 -12.30 10.84 5.44
C LEU A 19 -11.62 10.03 6.54
N ALA A 20 -10.34 9.71 6.39
CA ALA A 20 -9.54 9.00 7.38
C ALA A 20 -9.38 9.80 8.68
N GLU A 21 -9.14 11.11 8.60
CA GLU A 21 -9.02 12.00 9.77
C GLU A 21 -10.29 12.06 10.62
N ARG A 22 -11.45 11.95 9.98
CA ARG A 22 -12.77 11.97 10.65
C ARG A 22 -13.24 10.60 11.12
N SER A 23 -12.45 9.56 10.88
CA SER A 23 -12.83 8.17 11.12
C SER A 23 -12.08 7.57 12.31
N SER A 24 -12.53 6.39 12.77
CA SER A 24 -11.80 5.63 13.79
C SER A 24 -10.41 5.21 13.30
N THR A 25 -9.45 5.03 14.21
CA THR A 25 -8.06 4.63 13.90
C THR A 25 -7.97 3.41 12.99
N ARG A 26 -8.90 2.45 13.15
CA ARG A 26 -8.98 1.26 12.31
C ARG A 26 -9.35 1.59 10.87
N MET A 27 -10.37 2.45 10.69
CA MET A 27 -10.83 2.84 9.37
C MET A 27 -9.84 3.77 8.68
N ALA A 28 -9.19 4.66 9.43
CA ALA A 28 -8.11 5.50 8.92
C ALA A 28 -6.98 4.66 8.29
N GLY A 29 -6.58 3.56 8.94
CA GLY A 29 -5.59 2.63 8.39
C GLY A 29 -6.04 1.96 7.08
N ILE A 30 -7.30 1.51 7.00
CA ILE A 30 -7.86 0.91 5.77
C ILE A 30 -7.90 1.95 4.63
N LEU A 31 -8.41 3.15 4.92
CA LEU A 31 -8.54 4.23 3.95
C LEU A 31 -7.17 4.73 3.45
N ALA A 32 -6.16 4.80 4.32
CA ALA A 32 -4.80 5.16 3.94
C ALA A 32 -4.15 4.11 3.03
N GLY A 33 -4.49 2.83 3.21
CA GLY A 33 -3.99 1.74 2.37
C GLY A 33 -4.62 1.65 0.99
N LEU A 34 -5.84 2.16 0.79
CA LEU A 34 -6.57 2.08 -0.49
C LEU A 34 -5.86 2.79 -1.66
N PRO A 35 -5.52 4.08 -1.57
CA PRO A 35 -4.92 4.80 -2.69
C PRO A 35 -3.44 4.45 -2.88
N VAL A 36 -2.73 4.14 -1.79
CA VAL A 36 -1.29 3.80 -1.80
C VAL A 36 -1.05 2.36 -2.24
N GLY A 37 -1.94 1.43 -1.87
CA GLY A 37 -1.68 0.00 -1.99
C GLY A 37 -2.22 -0.66 -3.25
N SER A 38 -3.36 -0.23 -3.81
CA SER A 38 -4.02 -1.01 -4.87
C SER A 38 -5.14 -0.32 -5.64
N ALA A 39 -6.06 0.36 -4.94
CA ALA A 39 -7.33 0.77 -5.57
C ALA A 39 -7.12 1.81 -6.67
N LEU A 40 -6.19 2.74 -6.46
CA LEU A 40 -5.87 3.79 -7.43
C LEU A 40 -5.25 3.22 -8.72
N VAL A 41 -4.33 2.26 -8.58
CA VAL A 41 -3.67 1.60 -9.70
C VAL A 41 -4.67 0.79 -10.51
N LEU A 42 -5.49 -0.05 -9.84
CA LEU A 42 -6.51 -0.85 -10.51
C LEU A 42 -7.59 0.01 -11.17
N PHE A 43 -7.94 1.17 -10.58
CA PHE A 43 -8.86 2.12 -11.18
C PHE A 43 -8.34 2.65 -12.52
N PHE A 44 -7.10 3.14 -12.55
CA PHE A 44 -6.51 3.62 -13.81
C PHE A 44 -6.25 2.50 -14.81
N TYR A 45 -5.89 1.31 -14.35
CA TYR A 45 -5.78 0.13 -15.22
C TYR A 45 -7.11 -0.25 -15.87
N GLY A 46 -8.21 -0.18 -15.13
CA GLY A 46 -9.55 -0.43 -15.69
C GLY A 46 -9.94 0.60 -16.74
N LEU A 47 -9.59 1.88 -16.51
CA LEU A 47 -9.84 2.95 -17.48
C LEU A 47 -8.98 2.83 -18.75
N GLU A 48 -7.78 2.29 -18.66
CA GLU A 48 -6.81 2.24 -19.76
C GLU A 48 -6.82 0.93 -20.54
N TYR A 49 -6.98 -0.19 -19.84
CA TYR A 49 -6.81 -1.54 -20.39
C TYR A 49 -8.08 -2.39 -20.28
N GLY A 50 -9.15 -1.86 -19.67
CA GLY A 50 -10.43 -2.56 -19.51
C GLY A 50 -10.48 -3.49 -18.30
N THR A 51 -11.70 -3.99 -18.02
CA THR A 51 -11.98 -4.82 -16.83
C THR A 51 -11.34 -6.20 -16.87
N ASP A 52 -11.17 -6.77 -18.07
CA ASP A 52 -10.54 -8.09 -18.23
C ASP A 52 -9.07 -8.07 -17.82
N PHE A 53 -8.37 -6.98 -18.14
CA PHE A 53 -7.00 -6.75 -17.69
C PHE A 53 -6.95 -6.62 -16.17
N VAL A 54 -7.84 -5.83 -15.58
CA VAL A 54 -7.94 -5.66 -14.12
C VAL A 54 -8.16 -7.00 -13.42
N ALA A 55 -9.07 -7.84 -13.92
CA ALA A 55 -9.32 -9.16 -13.36
C ALA A 55 -8.06 -10.04 -13.39
N THR A 56 -7.28 -9.94 -14.45
CA THR A 56 -6.02 -10.71 -14.61
C THR A 56 -4.92 -10.22 -13.67
N VAL A 57 -4.78 -8.90 -13.47
CA VAL A 57 -3.69 -8.34 -12.65
C VAL A 57 -4.01 -8.22 -11.15
N THR A 58 -5.29 -8.26 -10.77
CA THR A 58 -5.74 -8.12 -9.37
C THR A 58 -5.08 -9.11 -8.41
N PRO A 59 -4.93 -10.42 -8.73
CA PRO A 59 -4.25 -11.37 -7.84
C PRO A 59 -2.78 -10.98 -7.56
N TYR A 60 -2.04 -10.54 -8.57
CA TYR A 60 -0.64 -10.11 -8.40
C TYR A 60 -0.53 -8.85 -7.54
N ASN A 61 -1.48 -7.93 -7.71
CA ASN A 61 -1.58 -6.74 -6.88
C ASN A 61 -1.89 -7.08 -5.41
N LEU A 62 -2.74 -8.08 -5.14
CA LEU A 62 -2.99 -8.59 -3.78
C LEU A 62 -1.75 -9.26 -3.15
N LEU A 63 -0.95 -9.99 -3.93
CA LEU A 63 0.32 -10.56 -3.47
C LEU A 63 1.32 -9.46 -3.08
N GLY A 64 1.49 -8.42 -3.91
CA GLY A 64 2.36 -7.29 -3.60
C GLY A 64 1.93 -6.50 -2.34
N LEU A 65 0.61 -6.36 -2.13
CA LEU A 65 0.05 -5.79 -0.90
C LEU A 65 0.40 -6.65 0.32
N SER A 66 0.23 -7.97 0.21
CA SER A 66 0.52 -8.93 1.29
C SER A 66 2.00 -8.88 1.66
N ALA A 67 2.88 -8.80 0.65
CA ALA A 67 4.30 -8.64 0.88
C ALA A 67 4.67 -7.32 1.55
N SER A 68 4.00 -6.24 1.16
CA SER A 68 4.17 -4.94 1.81
C SER A 68 3.71 -4.94 3.27
N LEU A 69 2.62 -5.65 3.59
CA LEU A 69 2.17 -5.84 4.97
C LEU A 69 3.15 -6.66 5.80
N ALA A 70 3.74 -7.72 5.20
CA ALA A 70 4.79 -8.50 5.84
C ALA A 70 6.00 -7.62 6.14
N PHE A 71 6.45 -6.81 5.18
CA PHE A 71 7.54 -5.84 5.39
C PHE A 71 7.29 -4.95 6.60
N VAL A 72 6.15 -4.25 6.63
CA VAL A 72 5.85 -3.28 7.70
C VAL A 72 5.74 -3.98 9.06
N SER A 73 5.14 -5.17 9.10
CA SER A 73 4.98 -5.95 10.34
C SER A 73 6.33 -6.38 10.93
N PHE A 74 7.21 -6.94 10.10
CA PHE A 74 8.53 -7.40 10.54
C PHE A 74 9.50 -6.26 10.79
N TYR A 75 9.38 -5.15 10.05
CA TYR A 75 10.09 -3.92 10.36
C TYR A 75 9.71 -3.38 11.75
N TYR A 76 8.41 -3.36 12.08
CA TYR A 76 7.94 -2.92 13.39
C TYR A 76 8.37 -3.86 14.53
N LEU A 77 8.36 -5.18 14.30
CA LEU A 77 8.88 -6.14 15.27
C LEU A 77 10.39 -5.97 15.46
N GLY A 78 11.14 -5.83 14.38
CA GLY A 78 12.59 -5.61 14.41
C GLY A 78 13.00 -4.33 15.11
N SER A 79 12.24 -3.24 14.93
CA SER A 79 12.54 -1.95 15.57
C SER A 79 12.36 -2.01 17.10
N LYS A 80 11.49 -2.89 17.60
CA LYS A 80 11.34 -3.14 19.05
C LYS A 80 12.46 -3.98 19.66
N LEU A 81 13.12 -4.85 18.89
CA LEU A 81 14.09 -5.81 19.41
C LEU A 81 15.50 -5.22 19.66
N SER A 82 15.87 -4.09 19.04
CA SER A 82 17.26 -3.60 19.05
C SER A 82 17.37 -2.10 19.26
N VAL A 83 18.11 -1.67 20.31
CA VAL A 83 18.32 -0.24 20.65
C VAL A 83 19.55 0.37 19.96
N ARG A 84 20.56 -0.45 19.58
CA ARG A 84 21.87 0.06 19.09
C ARG A 84 22.09 -0.06 17.56
N TYR A 85 21.46 -1.03 16.90
CA TYR A 85 21.47 -1.20 15.43
C TYR A 85 20.04 -1.34 14.87
N SER A 86 19.09 -0.64 15.51
CA SER A 86 17.64 -0.76 15.30
C SER A 86 17.23 -0.70 13.82
N ILE A 87 17.79 0.25 13.06
CA ILE A 87 17.35 0.52 11.69
C ILE A 87 17.82 -0.59 10.73
N LEU A 88 19.10 -0.99 10.78
CA LEU A 88 19.64 -2.00 9.87
C LEU A 88 19.00 -3.37 10.12
N THR A 89 18.82 -3.74 11.39
CA THR A 89 18.18 -5.00 11.77
C THR A 89 16.69 -5.02 11.42
N ALA A 90 15.95 -3.94 11.69
CA ALA A 90 14.55 -3.80 11.30
C ALA A 90 14.34 -3.82 9.79
N SER A 91 15.17 -3.09 9.03
CA SER A 91 15.12 -3.10 7.57
C SER A 91 15.47 -4.48 7.00
N GLY A 92 16.48 -5.16 7.55
CA GLY A 92 16.84 -6.52 7.15
C GLY A 92 15.72 -7.53 7.37
N LEU A 93 15.07 -7.49 8.55
CA LEU A 93 13.92 -8.33 8.87
C LEU A 93 12.71 -8.02 7.99
N GLY A 94 12.41 -6.74 7.77
CA GLY A 94 11.33 -6.30 6.90
C GLY A 94 11.53 -6.76 5.46
N LEU A 95 12.72 -6.54 4.88
CA LEU A 95 13.04 -6.96 3.52
C LEU A 95 13.02 -8.49 3.38
N GLY A 96 13.58 -9.22 4.34
CA GLY A 96 13.52 -10.68 4.36
C GLY A 96 12.08 -11.18 4.34
N ALA A 97 11.21 -10.62 5.18
CA ALA A 97 9.80 -10.97 5.19
C ALA A 97 9.10 -10.64 3.86
N TYR A 98 9.36 -9.47 3.28
CA TYR A 98 8.81 -9.06 1.98
C TYR A 98 9.08 -10.11 0.89
N PHE A 99 10.36 -10.48 0.69
CA PHE A 99 10.76 -11.41 -0.36
C PHE A 99 10.33 -12.86 -0.11
N MET A 100 10.09 -13.25 1.15
CA MET A 100 9.55 -14.58 1.47
C MET A 100 8.04 -14.68 1.22
N SER A 101 7.34 -13.54 1.17
CA SER A 101 5.89 -13.45 1.00
C SER A 101 5.43 -13.06 -0.41
N ALA A 102 6.37 -12.63 -1.26
CA ALA A 102 6.14 -12.27 -2.67
C ALA A 102 6.45 -13.46 -3.57
#